data_AF-A0A850C603-F1
#
_entry.id   AF-A0A850C603-F1
#
_cell.length_a   1.000
_cell.length_b   1.000
_cell.length_c   1.000
_cell.angle_alpha   90.00
_cell.angle_beta   90.00
_cell.angle_gamma   90.00
#
_symmetry.space_group_name_H-M   'P 1'
#
loop_
_entity.id
_entity.type
_entity.pdbx_description
1 polymer ?
#
loop_
_entity_poly.entity_id
_entity_poly.type
_entity_poly.pdbx_seq_one_letter_code
_entity_poly.pdbx_strand_id
1 'polypeptide(L)'
;MINDEMNYSHLDKPETAGDAIAAEVKAQPQALVFVVKFFLAIWILFYITLALATLINSWAHNNQWLCNYFNVTNCETLSPIFVSAFHAMLGGVLGAGVLGLTSFHRHVSIEQNFDIAHTWGYIFAPWLSAVLGLTVFVLLQSGLLIFSGGTGASDEISIQNLAYLGIGFLSGFGWYDATRRIQKIVRNFFSEKEESAPKEPAQEDAQTVGGEETASTTETKEPGRVP
;
A
#
# COMPACT_ATOMS: atom_id res chain seq x y z
N MET A 1 -73.25 30.64 -17.77
CA MET A 1 -72.50 30.09 -18.93
C MET A 1 -71.29 31.00 -19.12
N ILE A 2 -70.05 30.52 -19.00
CA ILE A 2 -69.53 29.20 -18.60
C ILE A 2 -68.33 29.47 -17.66
N ASN A 3 -68.13 28.64 -16.64
CA ASN A 3 -66.87 28.62 -15.88
C ASN A 3 -65.89 27.70 -16.62
N ASP A 4 -64.63 28.08 -16.73
CA ASP A 4 -63.57 27.11 -17.02
C ASP A 4 -62.24 27.56 -16.38
N GLU A 5 -61.90 26.95 -15.24
CA GLU A 5 -60.59 27.09 -14.61
C GLU A 5 -59.70 25.99 -15.20
N MET A 6 -58.81 26.34 -16.15
CA MET A 6 -57.90 25.36 -16.76
C MET A 6 -56.88 24.85 -15.74
N ASN A 7 -57.22 23.74 -15.10
CA ASN A 7 -56.39 23.01 -14.15
C ASN A 7 -55.20 22.31 -14.85
N TYR A 8 -54.01 22.89 -14.74
CA TYR A 8 -52.76 22.31 -15.25
C TYR A 8 -52.03 21.43 -14.20
N SER A 9 -52.74 20.54 -13.51
CA SER A 9 -52.16 19.63 -12.50
C SER A 9 -51.55 18.33 -13.04
N HIS A 10 -51.57 18.10 -14.36
CA HIS A 10 -51.10 16.84 -14.96
C HIS A 10 -50.04 17.06 -16.05
N LEU A 11 -48.81 17.32 -15.59
CA LEU A 11 -47.59 16.99 -16.32
C LEU A 11 -46.69 16.16 -15.40
N ASP A 12 -47.02 14.86 -15.30
CA ASP A 12 -46.16 13.89 -14.64
C ASP A 12 -44.78 13.88 -15.31
N LYS A 13 -43.79 14.38 -14.56
CA LYS A 13 -42.39 14.39 -14.94
C LYS A 13 -41.85 12.96 -14.77
N PRO A 14 -41.13 12.37 -15.74
CA PRO A 14 -40.68 10.98 -15.66
C PRO A 14 -39.51 10.78 -14.66
N GLU A 15 -39.84 10.87 -13.37
CA GLU A 15 -38.98 10.63 -12.20
C GLU A 15 -38.79 9.12 -11.96
N THR A 16 -38.23 8.44 -12.98
CA THR A 16 -38.03 6.98 -12.96
C THR A 16 -36.72 6.53 -13.58
N ALA A 17 -36.15 7.28 -14.52
CA ALA A 17 -34.91 6.87 -15.20
C ALA A 17 -33.66 7.05 -14.31
N GLY A 18 -33.43 8.25 -13.78
CA GLY A 18 -32.21 8.57 -13.01
C GLY A 18 -32.11 7.79 -11.70
N ASP A 19 -33.22 7.65 -11.00
CA ASP A 19 -33.29 6.99 -9.70
C ASP A 19 -33.22 5.46 -9.80
N ALA A 20 -33.64 4.88 -10.93
CA ALA A 20 -33.45 3.46 -11.21
C ALA A 20 -31.95 3.11 -11.36
N ILE A 21 -31.19 3.86 -12.17
CA ILE A 21 -29.73 3.64 -12.29
C ILE A 21 -29.00 3.94 -10.96
N ALA A 22 -29.44 4.95 -10.20
CA ALA A 22 -28.87 5.23 -8.88
C ALA A 22 -29.15 4.11 -7.87
N ALA A 23 -30.33 3.48 -7.91
CA ALA A 23 -30.68 2.33 -7.08
C ALA A 23 -29.95 1.06 -7.51
N GLU A 24 -29.82 0.79 -8.80
CA GLU A 24 -29.14 -0.39 -9.35
C GLU A 24 -27.63 -0.37 -9.04
N VAL A 25 -26.97 0.79 -9.17
CA VAL A 25 -25.57 1.00 -8.74
C VAL A 25 -25.39 0.77 -7.22
N LYS A 26 -26.42 1.09 -6.41
CA LYS A 26 -26.40 0.91 -4.95
C LYS A 26 -26.74 -0.51 -4.51
N ALA A 27 -27.36 -1.32 -5.38
CA ALA A 27 -27.74 -2.71 -5.14
C ALA A 27 -26.56 -3.70 -5.25
N GLN A 28 -25.34 -3.29 -4.88
CA GLN A 28 -24.19 -4.20 -4.83
C GLN A 28 -24.50 -5.36 -3.88
N PRO A 29 -24.47 -6.63 -4.34
CA PRO A 29 -24.97 -7.75 -3.57
C PRO A 29 -24.13 -7.96 -2.31
N GLN A 30 -24.72 -7.73 -1.13
CA GLN A 30 -24.05 -7.83 0.17
C GLN A 30 -23.35 -9.18 0.35
N ALA A 31 -23.95 -10.26 -0.15
CA ALA A 31 -23.36 -11.59 -0.18
C ALA A 31 -21.99 -11.64 -0.89
N LEU A 32 -21.80 -10.91 -1.99
CA LEU A 32 -20.52 -10.81 -2.69
C LEU A 32 -19.46 -10.13 -1.82
N VAL A 33 -19.82 -9.07 -1.08
CA VAL A 33 -18.91 -8.39 -0.15
C VAL A 33 -18.47 -9.33 0.98
N PHE A 34 -19.39 -10.12 1.54
CA PHE A 34 -19.04 -11.15 2.53
C PHE A 34 -18.14 -12.25 1.95
N VAL A 35 -18.45 -12.74 0.75
CA VAL A 35 -17.64 -13.76 0.05
C VAL A 35 -16.23 -13.24 -0.24
N VAL A 36 -16.08 -12.01 -0.74
CA VAL A 36 -14.77 -11.37 -0.98
C VAL A 36 -13.97 -11.22 0.32
N LYS A 37 -14.60 -10.74 1.41
CA LYS A 37 -13.97 -10.65 2.74
C LYS A 37 -13.48 -12.02 3.23
N PHE A 38 -14.26 -13.08 3.04
CA PHE A 38 -13.93 -14.44 3.46
C PHE A 38 -12.79 -15.04 2.62
N PHE A 39 -12.83 -14.89 1.29
CA PHE A 39 -11.71 -15.30 0.41
C PHE A 39 -10.42 -14.54 0.73
N LEU A 40 -10.49 -13.24 1.02
CA LEU A 40 -9.33 -12.43 1.37
C LEU A 40 -8.75 -12.83 2.74
N ALA A 41 -9.58 -13.17 3.73
CA ALA A 41 -9.13 -13.72 5.00
C ALA A 41 -8.43 -15.08 4.83
N ILE A 42 -9.01 -15.98 4.05
CA ILE A 42 -8.41 -17.29 3.71
C ILE A 42 -7.09 -17.10 2.96
N TRP A 43 -7.03 -16.18 1.99
CA TRP A 43 -5.81 -15.85 1.25
C TRP A 43 -4.67 -15.39 2.15
N ILE A 44 -4.96 -14.46 3.08
CA ILE A 44 -3.98 -13.96 4.07
C ILE A 44 -3.49 -15.10 4.97
N LEU A 45 -4.40 -15.88 5.55
CA LEU A 45 -4.02 -17.01 6.40
C LEU A 45 -3.24 -18.08 5.63
N PHE A 46 -3.59 -18.35 4.37
CA PHE A 46 -2.92 -19.31 3.51
C PHE A 46 -1.48 -18.90 3.21
N TYR A 47 -1.21 -17.67 2.75
CA TYR A 47 0.17 -17.28 2.44
C TYR A 47 1.04 -17.12 3.69
N ILE A 48 0.47 -16.71 4.84
CA ILE A 48 1.19 -16.69 6.13
C ILE A 48 1.56 -18.11 6.55
N THR A 49 0.61 -19.05 6.50
CA THR A 49 0.85 -20.44 6.88
C THR A 49 1.86 -21.10 5.95
N LEU A 50 1.80 -20.83 4.65
CA LEU A 50 2.77 -21.31 3.67
C LEU A 50 4.16 -20.72 3.92
N ALA A 51 4.28 -19.42 4.17
CA ALA A 51 5.56 -18.79 4.51
C ALA A 51 6.17 -19.37 5.79
N LEU A 52 5.39 -19.51 6.87
CA LEU A 52 5.81 -20.16 8.11
C LEU A 52 6.23 -21.62 7.89
N ALA A 53 5.45 -22.39 7.11
CA ALA A 53 5.77 -23.77 6.80
C ALA A 53 7.07 -23.89 5.99
N THR A 54 7.30 -23.03 4.98
CA THR A 54 8.58 -23.01 4.24
C THR A 54 9.75 -22.63 5.14
N LEU A 55 9.59 -21.68 6.06
CA LEU A 55 10.63 -21.27 7.00
C LEU A 55 11.01 -22.39 7.96
N ILE A 56 10.01 -23.00 8.62
CA ILE A 56 10.20 -24.14 9.54
C ILE A 56 10.87 -25.30 8.81
N ASN A 57 10.45 -25.58 7.58
CA ASN A 57 11.02 -26.66 6.77
C ASN A 57 12.47 -26.37 6.32
N SER A 58 12.78 -25.11 5.96
CA SER A 58 14.16 -24.67 5.66
C SER A 58 15.08 -24.87 6.86
N TRP A 59 14.61 -24.53 8.06
CA TRP A 59 15.41 -24.62 9.29
C TRP A 59 15.55 -26.06 9.80
N ALA A 60 14.47 -26.84 9.80
CA ALA A 60 14.46 -28.23 10.29
C ALA A 60 15.19 -29.21 9.36
N HIS A 61 15.15 -29.01 8.05
CA HIS A 61 15.76 -29.92 7.06
C HIS A 61 16.92 -29.27 6.28
N ASN A 62 17.58 -28.26 6.87
CA ASN A 62 18.73 -27.55 6.30
C ASN A 62 18.60 -27.24 4.79
N ASN A 63 17.49 -26.61 4.42
CA ASN A 63 17.15 -26.21 3.05
C ASN A 63 16.98 -27.36 2.01
N GLN A 64 16.97 -28.64 2.40
CA GLN A 64 16.79 -29.77 1.45
C GLN A 64 15.51 -29.65 0.60
N TRP A 65 14.44 -29.04 1.14
CA TRP A 65 13.23 -28.77 0.37
C TRP A 65 13.45 -27.80 -0.79
N LEU A 66 14.30 -26.77 -0.62
CA LEU A 66 14.71 -25.87 -1.71
C LEU A 66 15.54 -26.63 -2.75
N CYS A 67 16.49 -27.47 -2.31
CA CYS A 67 17.29 -28.30 -3.21
C CYS A 67 16.39 -29.19 -4.08
N ASN A 68 15.43 -29.89 -3.46
CA ASN A 68 14.45 -30.73 -4.18
C ASN A 68 13.55 -29.92 -5.11
N TYR A 69 13.09 -28.72 -4.71
CA TYR A 69 12.25 -27.86 -5.54
C TYR A 69 12.98 -27.35 -6.80
N PHE A 70 14.26 -27.02 -6.67
CA PHE A 70 15.12 -26.64 -7.81
C PHE A 70 15.81 -27.84 -8.51
N ASN A 71 15.48 -29.07 -8.11
CA ASN A 71 16.09 -30.32 -8.61
C ASN A 71 17.64 -30.35 -8.54
N VAL A 72 18.21 -29.73 -7.50
CA VAL A 72 19.64 -29.66 -7.22
C VAL A 72 20.05 -30.83 -6.34
N THR A 73 20.82 -31.77 -6.88
CA THR A 73 21.24 -33.01 -6.19
C THR A 73 22.16 -32.78 -4.99
N ASN A 74 22.95 -31.70 -4.97
CA ASN A 74 23.91 -31.40 -3.90
C ASN A 74 23.61 -30.01 -3.30
N CYS A 75 23.01 -29.96 -2.10
CA CYS A 75 22.67 -28.70 -1.43
C CYS A 75 23.87 -27.76 -1.18
N GLU A 76 25.09 -28.29 -1.07
CA GLU A 76 26.33 -27.50 -0.94
C GLU A 76 26.62 -26.62 -2.17
N THR A 77 26.00 -26.90 -3.32
CA THR A 77 26.12 -26.06 -4.52
C THR A 77 25.18 -24.84 -4.51
N LEU A 78 24.26 -24.75 -3.55
CA LEU A 78 23.37 -23.61 -3.39
C LEU A 78 24.15 -22.46 -2.71
N SER A 79 24.26 -21.31 -3.39
CA SER A 79 25.00 -20.17 -2.84
C SER A 79 24.41 -19.70 -1.49
N PRO A 80 25.21 -19.51 -0.43
CA PRO A 80 24.72 -18.99 0.85
C PRO A 80 23.98 -17.65 0.71
N ILE A 81 24.43 -16.79 -0.22
CA ILE A 81 23.80 -15.50 -0.53
C ILE A 81 22.36 -15.69 -1.03
N PHE A 82 22.09 -16.74 -1.81
CA PHE A 82 20.74 -17.06 -2.29
C PHE A 82 19.84 -17.54 -1.14
N VAL A 83 20.37 -18.38 -0.23
CA VAL A 83 19.64 -18.82 0.96
C VAL A 83 19.28 -17.62 1.85
N SER A 84 20.22 -16.71 2.08
CA SER A 84 19.99 -15.47 2.84
C SER A 84 18.97 -14.54 2.16
N ALA A 85 19.05 -14.37 0.84
CA ALA A 85 18.08 -13.59 0.07
C ALA A 85 16.66 -14.17 0.19
N PHE A 86 16.53 -15.50 0.10
CA PHE A 86 15.24 -16.19 0.25
C PHE A 86 14.65 -16.01 1.66
N HIS A 87 15.48 -16.07 2.71
CA HIS A 87 15.04 -15.78 4.08
C HIS A 87 14.56 -14.33 4.24
N ALA A 88 15.23 -13.35 3.62
CA ALA A 88 14.77 -11.95 3.61
C ALA A 88 13.42 -11.78 2.88
N MET A 89 13.21 -12.49 1.76
CA MET A 89 11.94 -12.50 1.02
C MET A 89 10.81 -13.12 1.85
N LEU A 90 11.03 -14.27 2.48
CA LEU A 90 10.06 -14.89 3.40
C LEU A 90 9.73 -13.97 4.57
N GLY A 91 10.73 -13.27 5.12
CA GLY A 91 10.54 -12.22 6.11
C GLY A 91 9.56 -11.16 5.60
N GLY A 92 9.82 -10.59 4.42
CA GLY A 92 8.95 -9.61 3.77
C GLY A 92 7.49 -10.07 3.63
N VAL A 93 7.27 -11.33 3.22
CA VAL A 93 5.91 -11.93 3.13
C VAL A 93 5.25 -12.06 4.51
N LEU A 94 6.00 -12.50 5.54
CA LEU A 94 5.48 -12.61 6.90
C LEU A 94 5.12 -11.24 7.50
N GLY A 95 5.96 -10.21 7.27
CA GLY A 95 5.69 -8.83 7.69
C GLY A 95 4.42 -8.27 7.05
N ALA A 96 4.27 -8.48 5.74
CA ALA A 96 3.05 -8.14 5.01
C ALA A 96 1.81 -8.87 5.55
N GLY A 97 1.99 -10.14 5.94
CA GLY A 97 0.94 -10.94 6.57
C GLY A 97 0.45 -10.39 7.90
N VAL A 98 1.36 -9.98 8.79
CA VAL A 98 0.98 -9.36 10.08
C VAL A 98 0.31 -8.00 9.86
N LEU A 99 0.77 -7.20 8.90
CA LEU A 99 0.09 -5.96 8.51
C LEU A 99 -1.30 -6.24 7.90
N GLY A 100 -1.41 -7.25 7.04
CA GLY A 100 -2.67 -7.68 6.43
C GLY A 100 -3.70 -8.14 7.47
N LEU A 101 -3.27 -8.94 8.45
CA LEU A 101 -4.11 -9.43 9.54
C LEU A 101 -4.58 -8.31 10.48
N THR A 102 -3.67 -7.40 10.87
CA THR A 102 -4.02 -6.24 11.72
C THR A 102 -4.91 -5.24 11.00
N SER A 103 -4.66 -4.98 9.71
CA SER A 103 -5.53 -4.14 8.86
C SER A 103 -6.90 -4.78 8.64
N PHE A 104 -6.97 -6.09 8.40
CA PHE A 104 -8.23 -6.82 8.27
C PHE A 104 -9.05 -6.75 9.56
N HIS A 105 -8.42 -7.00 10.72
CA HIS A 105 -9.07 -6.85 12.03
C HIS A 105 -9.64 -5.44 12.23
N ARG A 106 -8.88 -4.39 11.88
CA ARG A 106 -9.34 -2.99 11.93
C ARG A 106 -10.54 -2.72 11.02
N HIS A 107 -10.46 -3.04 9.73
CA HIS A 107 -11.53 -2.74 8.77
C HIS A 107 -12.81 -3.55 9.05
N VAL A 108 -12.69 -4.80 9.51
CA VAL A 108 -13.85 -5.66 9.79
C VAL A 108 -14.50 -5.36 11.15
N SER A 109 -13.69 -5.06 12.18
CA SER A 109 -14.18 -4.91 13.57
C SER A 109 -14.47 -3.45 13.98
N ILE A 110 -13.81 -2.47 13.36
CA ILE A 110 -13.88 -1.05 13.78
C ILE A 110 -14.55 -0.17 12.73
N GLU A 111 -14.10 -0.22 11.48
CA GLU A 111 -14.47 0.81 10.48
C GLU A 111 -15.67 0.43 9.60
N GLN A 112 -15.99 -0.87 9.49
CA GLN A 112 -17.10 -1.53 8.78
C GLN A 112 -17.26 -1.25 7.26
N ASN A 113 -16.87 -0.07 6.78
CA ASN A 113 -16.77 0.26 5.37
C ASN A 113 -15.68 -0.57 4.70
N PHE A 114 -16.05 -1.32 3.66
CA PHE A 114 -15.14 -2.14 2.88
C PHE A 114 -15.31 -1.81 1.40
N ASP A 115 -14.38 -1.04 0.86
CA ASP A 115 -14.31 -0.73 -0.56
C ASP A 115 -13.63 -1.88 -1.32
N ILE A 116 -14.30 -2.40 -2.35
CA ILE A 116 -13.77 -3.45 -3.22
C ILE A 116 -12.49 -3.00 -3.94
N ALA A 117 -12.30 -1.70 -4.21
CA ALA A 117 -11.06 -1.18 -4.79
C ALA A 117 -9.82 -1.50 -3.91
N HIS A 118 -9.97 -1.55 -2.59
CA HIS A 118 -8.88 -1.87 -1.67
C HIS A 118 -8.44 -3.35 -1.73
N THR A 119 -9.29 -4.25 -2.22
CA THR A 119 -9.03 -5.72 -2.29
C THR A 119 -7.73 -6.03 -3.05
N TRP A 120 -7.48 -5.32 -4.16
CA TRP A 120 -6.28 -5.50 -4.98
C TRP A 120 -4.98 -5.24 -4.20
N GLY A 121 -4.99 -4.29 -3.25
CA GLY A 121 -3.85 -4.01 -2.39
C GLY A 121 -3.42 -5.22 -1.57
N TYR A 122 -4.38 -5.98 -1.02
CA TYR A 122 -4.11 -7.18 -0.22
C TYR A 122 -3.63 -8.38 -1.07
N ILE A 123 -4.04 -8.45 -2.34
CA ILE A 123 -3.59 -9.50 -3.28
C ILE A 123 -2.13 -9.28 -3.69
N PHE A 124 -1.74 -8.02 -3.97
CA PHE A 124 -0.37 -7.68 -4.37
C PHE A 124 0.59 -7.44 -3.18
N ALA A 125 0.09 -7.16 -1.97
CA ALA A 125 0.91 -6.96 -0.76
C ALA A 125 2.03 -7.99 -0.53
N PRO A 126 1.80 -9.33 -0.57
CA PRO A 126 2.87 -10.31 -0.38
C PRO A 126 3.96 -10.22 -1.46
N TRP A 127 3.59 -9.98 -2.73
CA TRP A 127 4.54 -9.83 -3.83
C TRP A 127 5.39 -8.56 -3.69
N LEU A 128 4.75 -7.42 -3.44
CA LEU A 128 5.42 -6.14 -3.22
C LEU A 128 6.38 -6.20 -2.04
N SER A 129 5.99 -6.89 -0.97
CA SER A 129 6.79 -7.01 0.25
C SER A 129 7.92 -8.03 0.15
N ALA A 130 7.76 -9.10 -0.65
CA ALA A 130 8.86 -10.00 -1.00
C ALA A 130 9.94 -9.27 -1.81
N VAL A 131 9.55 -8.47 -2.82
CA VAL A 131 10.48 -7.64 -3.59
C VAL A 131 11.14 -6.57 -2.73
N LEU A 132 10.41 -5.96 -1.79
CA LEU A 132 10.98 -5.00 -0.85
C LEU A 132 11.98 -5.65 0.12
N GLY A 133 11.68 -6.83 0.65
CA GLY A 133 12.61 -7.61 1.48
C GLY A 133 13.90 -7.98 0.74
N LEU A 134 13.79 -8.40 -0.52
CA LEU A 134 14.94 -8.63 -1.40
C LEU A 134 15.73 -7.33 -1.66
N THR A 135 15.03 -6.21 -1.88
CA THR A 135 15.67 -4.90 -2.10
C THR A 135 16.48 -4.46 -0.88
N VAL A 136 15.93 -4.59 0.33
CA VAL A 136 16.64 -4.26 1.57
C VAL A 136 17.80 -5.21 1.83
N PHE A 137 17.65 -6.51 1.51
CA PHE A 137 18.76 -7.47 1.55
C PHE A 137 19.91 -7.07 0.61
N VAL A 138 19.61 -6.74 -0.66
CA VAL A 138 20.64 -6.33 -1.63
C VAL A 138 21.33 -5.02 -1.22
N LEU A 139 20.56 -4.03 -0.73
CA LEU A 139 21.13 -2.78 -0.20
C LEU A 139 22.07 -3.05 0.97
N LEU A 140 21.65 -3.85 1.96
CA LEU A 140 22.51 -4.22 3.09
C LEU A 140 23.74 -5.00 2.64
N GLN A 141 23.60 -5.97 1.73
CA GLN A 141 24.73 -6.76 1.25
C GLN A 141 25.74 -5.88 0.49
N SER A 142 25.27 -4.91 -0.31
CA SER A 142 26.16 -3.96 -0.99
C SER A 142 26.89 -3.03 -0.01
N GLY A 143 26.20 -2.52 1.02
CA GLY A 143 26.82 -1.68 2.05
C GLY A 143 27.82 -2.45 2.89
N LEU A 144 27.44 -3.63 3.38
CA LEU A 144 28.31 -4.53 4.14
C LEU A 144 29.55 -4.94 3.35
N LEU A 145 29.42 -5.23 2.05
CA LEU A 145 30.55 -5.62 1.19
C LEU A 145 31.56 -4.48 1.01
N ILE A 146 31.11 -3.22 0.98
CA ILE A 146 31.99 -2.04 0.94
C ILE A 146 32.77 -1.89 2.27
N PHE A 147 32.14 -2.20 3.41
CA PHE A 147 32.79 -2.07 4.73
C PHE A 147 33.57 -3.32 5.19
N SER A 148 33.28 -4.52 4.70
CA SER A 148 33.93 -5.78 5.13
C SER A 148 35.19 -6.16 4.34
N GLY A 149 35.49 -5.43 3.26
CA GLY A 149 36.65 -5.69 2.40
C GLY A 149 36.63 -7.05 1.69
N GLY A 150 35.47 -7.71 1.61
CA GLY A 150 35.31 -8.99 0.92
C GLY A 150 35.66 -10.24 1.74
N THR A 151 35.87 -10.12 3.05
CA THR A 151 36.05 -11.31 3.92
C THR A 151 34.70 -12.02 4.13
N GLY A 152 34.59 -13.25 3.63
CA GLY A 152 33.41 -14.08 3.82
C GLY A 152 33.37 -14.67 5.23
N ALA A 153 32.37 -14.30 6.02
CA ALA A 153 32.13 -14.91 7.33
C ALA A 153 31.56 -16.33 7.15
N SER A 154 32.30 -17.35 7.59
CA SER A 154 31.99 -18.76 7.31
C SER A 154 31.13 -19.46 8.37
N ASP A 155 31.14 -18.99 9.62
CA ASP A 155 30.86 -19.89 10.76
C ASP A 155 29.43 -19.78 11.34
N GLU A 156 28.68 -18.69 11.12
CA GLU A 156 27.34 -18.48 11.70
C GLU A 156 26.23 -18.15 10.67
N ILE A 157 26.23 -18.86 9.53
CA ILE A 157 25.24 -18.72 8.44
C ILE A 157 23.79 -18.73 8.96
N SER A 158 23.47 -19.54 9.97
CA SER A 158 22.13 -19.63 10.57
C SER A 158 21.66 -18.35 11.26
N ILE A 159 22.56 -17.67 12.00
CA ILE A 159 22.24 -16.41 12.71
C ILE A 159 22.16 -15.25 11.70
N GLN A 160 23.03 -15.25 10.69
CA GLN A 160 22.97 -14.32 9.57
C GLN A 160 21.63 -14.44 8.80
N ASN A 161 21.16 -15.65 8.52
CA ASN A 161 19.84 -15.88 7.90
C ASN A 161 18.67 -15.37 8.77
N LEU A 162 18.74 -15.55 10.10
CA LEU A 162 17.75 -15.00 11.04
C LEU A 162 17.77 -13.46 11.08
N ALA A 163 18.94 -12.83 10.99
CA ALA A 163 19.06 -11.37 10.93
C ALA A 163 18.42 -10.81 9.64
N TYR A 164 18.71 -11.40 8.48
CA TYR A 164 18.10 -11.00 7.22
C TYR A 164 16.59 -11.28 7.18
N LEU A 165 16.13 -12.38 7.77
CA LEU A 165 14.70 -12.67 7.97
C LEU A 165 14.00 -11.56 8.78
N GLY A 166 14.57 -11.17 9.92
CA GLY A 166 14.01 -10.13 10.79
C GLY A 166 13.97 -8.74 10.14
N ILE A 167 15.00 -8.39 9.37
CA ILE A 167 15.03 -7.14 8.62
C ILE A 167 14.05 -7.18 7.43
N GLY A 168 13.96 -8.32 6.73
CA GLY A 168 12.96 -8.57 5.71
C GLY A 168 11.54 -8.36 6.26
N PHE A 169 11.25 -8.96 7.42
CA PHE A 169 9.99 -8.79 8.16
C PHE A 169 9.69 -7.32 8.45
N LEU A 170 10.65 -6.57 9.00
CA LEU A 170 10.46 -5.15 9.30
C LEU A 170 10.18 -4.33 8.03
N SER A 171 10.83 -4.65 6.91
CA SER A 171 10.60 -3.98 5.63
C SER A 171 9.21 -4.28 5.04
N GLY A 172 8.76 -5.55 5.10
CA GLY A 172 7.46 -5.97 4.60
C GLY A 172 6.29 -5.53 5.48
N PHE A 173 6.48 -5.47 6.80
CA PHE A 173 5.51 -4.87 7.72
C PHE A 173 5.35 -3.37 7.47
N GLY A 174 6.44 -2.67 7.16
CA GLY A 174 6.45 -1.24 6.85
C GLY A 174 6.25 -0.87 5.37
N TRP A 175 5.82 -1.78 4.49
CA TRP A 175 6.00 -1.62 3.04
C TRP A 175 5.41 -0.34 2.43
N TYR A 176 4.26 0.11 2.94
CA TYR A 176 3.59 1.33 2.50
C TYR A 176 4.37 2.60 2.86
N ASP A 177 4.91 2.68 4.07
CA ASP A 177 5.76 3.80 4.50
C ASP A 177 7.17 3.72 3.90
N ALA A 178 7.71 2.52 3.71
CA ALA A 178 8.99 2.31 3.04
C ALA A 178 8.94 2.80 1.59
N THR A 179 7.93 2.39 0.81
CA THR A 179 7.74 2.87 -0.57
C THR A 179 7.47 4.38 -0.62
N ARG A 180 6.66 4.93 0.28
CA ARG A 180 6.46 6.40 0.42
C ARG A 180 7.77 7.15 0.75
N ARG A 181 8.64 6.59 1.60
CA ARG A 181 9.97 7.16 1.92
C ARG A 181 10.91 7.09 0.71
N ILE A 182 10.97 5.95 0.01
CA ILE A 182 11.75 5.79 -1.22
C ILE A 182 11.29 6.82 -2.26
N GLN A 183 9.99 7.00 -2.48
CA GLN A 183 9.47 8.03 -3.39
C GLN A 183 9.84 9.47 -2.99
N LYS A 184 9.90 9.79 -1.69
CA LYS A 184 10.39 11.10 -1.22
C LYS A 184 11.88 11.26 -1.51
N ILE A 185 12.69 10.24 -1.25
CA ILE A 185 14.14 10.24 -1.51
C ILE A 185 14.40 10.39 -3.02
N VAL A 186 13.71 9.62 -3.87
CA VAL A 186 13.77 9.69 -5.34
C VAL A 186 13.42 11.10 -5.83
N ARG A 187 12.31 11.70 -5.37
CA ARG A 187 11.99 13.09 -5.73
C ARG A 187 13.08 14.05 -5.29
N ASN A 188 13.55 13.97 -4.05
CA ASN A 188 14.61 14.87 -3.56
C ASN A 188 15.90 14.78 -4.38
N PHE A 189 16.28 13.59 -4.89
CA PHE A 189 17.46 13.42 -5.75
C PHE A 189 17.25 13.87 -7.22
N PHE A 190 16.02 13.87 -7.73
CA PHE A 190 15.73 14.23 -9.13
C PHE A 190 15.06 15.60 -9.33
N SER A 191 14.60 16.27 -8.27
CA SER A 191 13.99 17.60 -8.32
C SER A 191 15.00 18.76 -8.25
N GLU A 192 16.30 18.50 -8.13
CA GLU A 192 17.33 19.55 -8.15
C GLU A 192 17.71 19.96 -9.59
N LYS A 193 16.71 20.50 -10.34
CA LYS A 193 16.82 21.48 -11.46
C LYS A 193 15.52 21.58 -12.28
N GLU A 194 14.44 22.08 -11.65
CA GLU A 194 13.38 22.82 -12.37
C GLU A 194 13.15 24.17 -11.71
N GLU A 195 14.13 25.07 -11.86
CA GLU A 195 13.93 26.50 -11.65
C GLU A 195 13.69 27.18 -13.01
N SER A 196 12.64 27.99 -13.09
CA SER A 196 12.20 28.75 -14.28
C SER A 196 11.71 27.96 -15.51
N ALA A 197 10.53 27.34 -15.38
CA ALA A 197 9.51 27.44 -16.43
C ALA A 197 8.44 28.46 -15.96
N PRO A 198 7.97 29.42 -16.78
CA PRO A 198 7.10 30.50 -16.29
C PRO A 198 5.70 30.04 -15.85
N LYS A 199 5.11 30.80 -14.91
CA LYS A 199 3.67 30.76 -14.64
C LYS A 199 2.96 31.69 -15.64
N GLU A 200 2.06 31.15 -16.44
CA GLU A 200 1.15 31.87 -17.33
C GLU A 200 -0.28 31.32 -17.08
N PRO A 201 -1.36 32.13 -17.07
CA PRO A 201 -2.12 32.26 -15.82
C PRO A 201 -3.49 31.57 -15.83
N ALA A 202 -4.13 31.57 -14.66
CA ALA A 202 -5.55 31.24 -14.55
C ALA A 202 -6.43 32.43 -14.99
N GLN A 203 -7.02 32.30 -16.17
CA GLN A 203 -8.19 32.99 -16.70
C GLN A 203 -8.80 32.05 -17.77
N GLU A 204 -10.12 32.00 -18.02
CA GLU A 204 -11.15 33.00 -17.79
C GLU A 204 -12.51 32.35 -17.43
N ASP A 205 -13.06 32.64 -16.25
CA ASP A 205 -14.48 32.43 -15.94
C ASP A 205 -15.27 33.69 -16.33
N ALA A 206 -16.18 33.58 -17.30
CA ALA A 206 -16.81 34.73 -17.94
C ALA A 206 -18.23 35.05 -17.43
N GLN A 207 -18.31 35.82 -16.33
CA GLN A 207 -19.44 36.70 -15.94
C GLN A 207 -20.77 35.98 -15.57
N THR A 208 -21.81 36.56 -14.92
CA THR A 208 -22.33 37.93 -14.66
C THR A 208 -23.08 37.93 -13.28
N VAL A 209 -23.52 39.00 -12.58
CA VAL A 209 -23.31 40.47 -12.51
C VAL A 209 -23.90 40.99 -11.17
N GLY A 210 -23.41 42.11 -10.61
CA GLY A 210 -23.88 42.73 -9.34
C GLY A 210 -23.00 42.35 -8.14
N GLY A 211 -22.62 43.21 -7.20
CA GLY A 211 -23.31 44.37 -6.59
C GLY A 211 -23.50 44.02 -5.10
N GLU A 212 -23.10 44.79 -4.08
CA GLU A 212 -22.86 46.24 -3.99
C GLU A 212 -21.77 46.57 -2.92
N GLU A 213 -21.77 47.79 -2.36
CA GLU A 213 -20.89 48.40 -1.34
C GLU A 213 -20.57 47.57 -0.06
N THR A 214 -19.60 47.88 0.83
CA THR A 214 -18.90 49.17 1.16
C THR A 214 -17.52 48.96 1.85
N ALA A 215 -16.72 50.04 1.98
CA ALA A 215 -15.77 50.41 3.07
C ALA A 215 -14.72 49.37 3.59
N SER A 216 -13.40 49.65 3.52
CA SER A 216 -12.59 50.46 4.47
C SER A 216 -12.50 49.84 5.89
N THR A 217 -11.32 49.68 6.53
CA THR A 217 -10.23 50.68 6.66
C THR A 217 -8.85 50.05 6.95
N THR A 218 -7.79 50.84 6.74
CA THR A 218 -6.35 50.59 6.91
C THR A 218 -5.88 50.39 8.37
N GLU A 219 -4.64 49.89 8.53
CA GLU A 219 -3.70 50.19 9.65
C GLU A 219 -3.97 49.54 11.04
N THR A 220 -3.04 49.43 12.02
CA THR A 220 -1.62 49.82 12.13
C THR A 220 -0.75 48.74 12.85
N LYS A 221 0.51 48.65 12.39
CA LYS A 221 1.78 48.18 12.99
C LYS A 221 1.93 48.02 14.54
N GLU A 222 2.75 47.02 14.91
CA GLU A 222 3.77 47.05 16.02
C GLU A 222 3.32 46.85 17.51
N PRO A 223 4.25 46.69 18.50
CA PRO A 223 4.61 45.36 18.99
C PRO A 223 4.35 45.11 20.50
N GLY A 224 4.64 43.89 20.96
CA GLY A 224 4.30 43.41 22.31
C GLY A 224 5.19 43.88 23.47
N ARG A 225 4.77 43.51 24.69
CA ARG A 225 5.51 43.67 25.94
C ARG A 225 5.22 42.50 26.89
N VAL A 226 6.27 42.02 27.56
CA VAL A 226 6.24 40.97 28.60
C VAL A 226 5.66 41.50 29.92
N PRO A 227 5.20 40.63 30.83
CA PRO A 227 6.09 40.29 31.96
C PRO A 227 6.33 38.78 32.13
#